data_AF-A0A4Y8CDT5-F1
#
_entry.id   AF-A0A4Y8CDT5-F1
#
_cell.length_a   1.000
_cell.length_b   1.000
_cell.length_c   1.000
_cell.angle_alpha   90.00
_cell.angle_beta   90.00
_cell.angle_gamma   90.00
#
_symmetry.space_group_name_H-M   'P 1'
#
loop_
_entity.id
_entity.type
_entity.pdbx_description
1 polymer ?
#
loop_
_entity_poly.entity_id
_entity_poly.type
_entity_poly.pdbx_seq_one_letter_code
_entity_poly.pdbx_strand_id
1 'polypeptide(L)'
;EYEKQGDYKKAMEIYKKLALKNSSVLISQEQNNSSKATQTQNSITIKKEEKQDFSRLALANYLGENESFNPLGISSYKMNYFLPFAYSFNSLGVNNNKSEAKFQLSVKKRLFENLLGLDEKYYIAYTQTSWWQIYEHSSPFRETNYQPEFFIDFPLYLKDYEFFNNLRVGILHESNGKGDENLQSRSWNRIYVSTAILYNKFLFVPRLWYRIPESKKDDDN
;
A
#
# COMPACT_ATOMS: atom_id res chain seq x y z
N GLU A 1 -13.69 25.82 49.94
CA GLU A 1 -13.04 25.99 51.26
C GLU A 1 -11.90 25.01 51.51
N TYR A 2 -12.10 23.69 51.32
CA TYR A 2 -11.04 22.68 51.54
C TYR A 2 -9.74 22.89 50.72
N GLU A 3 -9.84 23.37 49.49
CA GLU A 3 -8.68 23.63 48.62
C GLU A 3 -7.82 24.81 49.13
N LYS A 4 -8.43 25.82 49.76
CA LYS A 4 -7.72 26.96 50.38
C LYS A 4 -7.07 26.60 51.73
N GLN A 5 -7.47 25.48 52.34
CA GLN A 5 -6.91 24.95 53.58
C GLN A 5 -5.84 23.86 53.34
N GLY A 6 -5.50 23.57 52.08
CA GLY A 6 -4.48 22.58 51.71
C GLY A 6 -4.92 21.11 51.78
N ASP A 7 -6.21 20.83 52.05
CA ASP A 7 -6.76 19.46 52.07
C ASP A 7 -7.30 19.09 50.68
N TYR A 8 -6.37 18.81 49.77
CA TYR A 8 -6.66 18.52 48.36
C TYR A 8 -7.41 17.19 48.15
N LYS A 9 -7.26 16.24 49.08
CA LYS A 9 -7.90 14.92 48.97
C LYS A 9 -9.41 15.03 49.16
N LYS A 10 -9.87 15.77 50.17
CA LYS A 10 -11.31 16.02 50.36
C LYS A 10 -11.90 16.91 49.27
N ALA A 11 -11.15 17.89 48.79
CA ALA A 11 -11.58 18.72 47.66
C ALA A 11 -11.83 17.84 46.40
N MET A 12 -10.91 16.92 46.10
CA MET A 12 -11.02 16.01 44.96
C MET A 12 -12.23 15.06 45.05
N GLU A 13 -12.54 14.56 46.24
CA GLU A 13 -13.74 13.73 46.45
C GLU A 13 -15.04 14.51 46.22
N ILE A 14 -15.08 15.79 46.59
CA ILE A 14 -16.24 16.67 46.36
C ILE A 14 -16.39 16.96 44.86
N TYR A 15 -15.30 17.23 44.14
CA TYR A 15 -15.35 17.41 42.68
C TYR A 15 -15.85 16.16 41.97
N LYS A 16 -15.38 14.98 42.38
CA LYS A 16 -15.86 13.69 41.84
C LYS A 16 -17.35 13.49 42.06
N LYS A 17 -17.87 13.82 43.25
CA LYS A 17 -19.30 13.73 43.56
C LYS A 17 -20.14 14.72 42.75
N LEU A 18 -19.66 15.95 42.56
CA LEU A 18 -20.35 16.95 41.73
C LEU A 18 -20.38 16.56 40.26
N ALA A 19 -19.29 16.01 39.72
CA ALA A 19 -19.24 15.50 38.35
C ALA A 19 -20.24 14.36 38.15
N LEU A 20 -20.29 13.39 39.07
CA LEU A 20 -21.23 12.28 39.02
C LEU A 20 -22.70 12.74 39.14
N LYS A 21 -22.97 13.76 39.96
CA LYS A 21 -24.31 14.35 40.10
C LYS A 21 -24.73 15.07 38.80
N ASN A 22 -23.84 15.82 38.16
CA ASN A 22 -24.14 16.47 36.89
C ASN A 22 -24.35 15.47 35.75
N SER A 23 -23.60 14.35 35.74
CA SER A 23 -23.86 13.24 34.82
C SER A 23 -25.25 12.62 35.03
N SER A 24 -25.72 12.48 36.28
CA SER A 24 -27.07 11.97 36.56
C SER A 24 -28.19 12.94 36.16
N VAL A 25 -27.95 14.26 36.23
CA VAL A 25 -28.93 15.30 35.82
C VAL A 25 -29.06 15.36 34.29
N LEU A 26 -27.96 15.18 33.55
CA LEU A 26 -27.97 15.07 32.09
C LEU A 26 -28.75 13.83 31.61
N ILE A 27 -28.60 12.70 32.32
CA ILE A 27 -29.33 11.46 32.03
C ILE A 27 -30.84 11.61 32.29
N SER A 28 -31.26 12.42 33.27
CA SER A 28 -32.69 12.67 33.52
C SER A 28 -33.37 13.63 32.54
N GLN A 29 -32.61 14.48 31.83
CA GLN A 29 -33.17 15.40 30.83
C GLN A 29 -33.40 14.72 29.46
N GLU A 30 -32.64 13.68 29.12
CA GLU A 30 -32.86 12.90 27.88
C GLU A 30 -34.05 11.93 27.98
N GLN A 31 -34.46 11.51 29.19
CA GLN A 31 -35.54 10.53 29.38
C GLN A 31 -36.96 11.05 29.13
N ASN A 32 -37.19 12.36 29.07
CA ASN A 32 -38.54 12.90 28.85
C ASN A 32 -38.95 13.04 27.37
N ASN A 33 -38.03 12.82 26.40
CA ASN A 33 -38.30 13.11 24.98
C ASN A 33 -38.37 11.88 24.06
N SER A 34 -38.50 10.65 24.57
CA SER A 34 -38.57 9.47 23.69
C SER A 34 -39.48 8.37 24.23
N SER A 35 -40.76 8.69 24.40
CA SER A 35 -41.82 7.67 24.50
C SER A 35 -42.33 7.29 23.11
N LYS A 36 -41.62 6.37 22.43
CA LYS A 36 -42.15 5.42 21.42
C LYS A 36 -41.03 4.52 20.89
N ALA A 37 -40.74 3.45 21.62
CA ALA A 37 -40.31 2.13 21.10
C ALA A 37 -39.86 1.24 22.28
N THR A 38 -40.47 0.06 22.41
CA THR A 38 -40.07 -1.04 23.31
C THR A 38 -40.25 -2.29 22.43
N GLN A 39 -39.39 -3.30 22.31
CA GLN A 39 -38.27 -3.86 23.09
C GLN A 39 -37.21 -4.33 22.05
N THR A 40 -35.91 -4.46 22.31
CA THR A 40 -35.32 -5.65 22.95
C THR A 40 -33.80 -5.44 23.12
N GLN A 41 -33.32 -5.60 24.35
CA GLN A 41 -31.96 -5.99 24.78
C GLN A 41 -30.73 -5.39 24.04
N ASN A 42 -30.30 -4.21 24.48
CA ASN A 42 -28.91 -3.78 24.30
C ASN A 42 -28.02 -4.50 25.31
N SER A 43 -27.51 -5.67 24.91
CA SER A 43 -26.21 -6.13 25.41
C SER A 43 -25.20 -5.04 25.13
N ILE A 44 -24.59 -4.50 26.18
CA ILE A 44 -23.44 -3.59 26.07
C ILE A 44 -22.30 -4.42 25.46
N THR A 45 -22.23 -4.44 24.13
CA THR A 45 -21.07 -4.95 23.41
C THR A 45 -19.94 -3.98 23.71
N ILE A 46 -19.08 -4.37 24.64
CA ILE A 46 -17.72 -3.87 24.75
C ILE A 46 -17.17 -3.88 23.31
N LYS A 47 -16.91 -2.69 22.74
CA LYS A 47 -16.21 -2.57 21.46
C LYS A 47 -14.88 -3.29 21.64
N LYS A 48 -14.85 -4.55 21.21
CA LYS A 48 -13.66 -5.34 21.01
C LYS A 48 -12.80 -4.47 20.10
N GLU A 49 -11.63 -4.05 20.54
CA GLU A 49 -10.63 -3.55 19.60
C GLU A 49 -10.51 -4.62 18.51
N GLU A 50 -11.04 -4.33 17.32
CA GLU A 50 -10.88 -5.19 16.17
C GLU A 50 -9.39 -5.27 15.94
N LYS A 51 -8.78 -6.42 16.28
CA LYS A 51 -7.41 -6.73 15.87
C LYS A 51 -7.35 -6.43 14.38
N GLN A 52 -6.58 -5.40 14.00
CA GLN A 52 -6.38 -5.06 12.60
C GLN A 52 -6.00 -6.34 11.86
N ASP A 53 -6.85 -6.75 10.94
CA ASP A 53 -6.55 -7.85 10.04
C ASP A 53 -5.55 -7.32 9.01
N PHE A 54 -4.26 -7.42 9.35
CA PHE A 54 -3.16 -6.95 8.52
C PHE A 54 -3.22 -7.48 7.09
N SER A 55 -3.82 -8.65 6.87
CA SER A 55 -3.91 -9.28 5.56
C SER A 55 -4.99 -8.62 4.70
N ARG A 56 -6.13 -8.23 5.28
CA ARG A 56 -7.14 -7.42 4.60
C ARG A 56 -6.63 -6.01 4.32
N LEU A 57 -5.89 -5.42 5.26
CA LEU A 57 -5.23 -4.13 5.04
C LEU A 57 -4.20 -4.22 3.91
N ALA A 58 -3.40 -5.27 3.85
CA ALA A 58 -2.44 -5.49 2.76
C ALA A 58 -3.14 -5.63 1.40
N LEU A 59 -4.27 -6.34 1.35
CA LEU A 59 -5.09 -6.45 0.15
C LEU A 59 -5.66 -5.07 -0.26
N ALA A 60 -6.24 -4.31 0.67
CA ALA A 60 -6.77 -2.97 0.40
C ALA A 60 -5.68 -2.03 -0.15
N ASN A 61 -4.48 -2.04 0.45
CA ASN A 61 -3.32 -1.32 -0.08
C ASN A 61 -2.96 -1.76 -1.51
N TYR A 62 -2.91 -3.08 -1.74
CA TYR A 62 -2.59 -3.65 -3.05
C TYR A 62 -3.61 -3.25 -4.14
N LEU A 63 -4.90 -3.26 -3.81
CA LEU A 63 -6.01 -2.83 -4.67
C LEU A 63 -6.19 -1.31 -4.72
N GLY A 64 -5.46 -0.55 -3.88
CA GLY A 64 -5.55 0.91 -3.84
C GLY A 64 -6.86 1.43 -3.25
N GLU A 65 -7.45 0.70 -2.29
CA GLU A 65 -8.71 1.00 -1.62
C GLU A 65 -8.53 1.71 -0.28
N ASN A 66 -7.33 2.21 0.02
CA ASN A 66 -7.10 2.93 1.27
C ASN A 66 -7.89 4.24 1.30
N GLU A 67 -8.63 4.47 2.38
CA GLU A 67 -9.42 5.68 2.62
C GLU A 67 -8.59 6.89 3.11
N SER A 68 -7.26 6.77 3.12
CA SER A 68 -6.38 7.85 3.58
C SER A 68 -6.42 9.03 2.61
N PHE A 69 -6.66 10.23 3.12
CA PHE A 69 -6.63 11.46 2.33
C PHE A 69 -5.28 11.58 1.59
N ASN A 70 -5.36 11.54 0.26
CA ASN A 70 -4.19 11.58 -0.63
C ASN A 70 -4.38 12.68 -1.68
N PRO A 71 -3.90 13.91 -1.42
CA PRO A 71 -4.15 15.06 -2.28
C PRO A 71 -3.52 14.91 -3.67
N LEU A 72 -2.48 14.09 -3.81
CA LEU A 72 -1.82 13.82 -5.09
C LEU A 72 -2.41 12.61 -5.82
N GLY A 73 -3.20 11.77 -5.14
CA GLY A 73 -3.70 10.50 -5.66
C GLY A 73 -2.59 9.48 -5.96
N ILE A 74 -1.38 9.66 -5.42
CA ILE A 74 -0.22 8.80 -5.64
C ILE A 74 -0.05 7.87 -4.44
N SER A 75 -0.01 6.56 -4.68
CA SER A 75 0.16 5.54 -3.65
C SER A 75 1.39 4.67 -3.94
N SER A 76 1.87 3.94 -2.94
CA SER A 76 2.92 2.94 -3.13
C SER A 76 2.43 1.82 -4.05
N TYR A 77 3.28 1.35 -4.97
CA TYR A 77 2.94 0.21 -5.83
C TYR A 77 3.66 -1.07 -5.38
N LYS A 78 4.95 -1.19 -5.71
CA LYS A 78 5.84 -2.20 -5.12
C LYS A 78 6.48 -1.63 -3.85
N MET A 79 7.32 -2.43 -3.19
CA MET A 79 8.06 -1.99 -2.02
C MET A 79 8.98 -0.82 -2.37
N ASN A 80 8.94 0.24 -1.57
CA ASN A 80 9.92 1.31 -1.58
C ASN A 80 10.97 0.97 -0.52
N TYR A 81 12.25 0.92 -0.90
CA TYR A 81 13.32 0.54 0.03
C TYR A 81 14.65 1.16 -0.35
N PHE A 82 15.53 1.26 0.65
CA PHE A 82 16.93 1.62 0.50
C PHE A 82 17.78 0.64 1.31
N LEU A 83 18.65 -0.09 0.63
CA LEU A 83 19.61 -1.03 1.22
C LEU A 83 21.00 -0.42 1.06
N PRO A 84 21.63 0.11 2.13
CA PRO A 84 22.97 0.68 2.04
C PRO A 84 24.02 -0.38 1.66
N PHE A 85 23.80 -1.63 2.04
CA PHE A 85 24.66 -2.77 1.71
C PHE A 85 23.87 -3.85 0.97
N ALA A 86 24.20 -4.03 -0.30
CA ALA A 86 23.78 -5.15 -1.14
C ALA A 86 25.01 -5.76 -1.80
N TYR A 87 25.03 -7.09 -1.91
CA TYR A 87 26.13 -7.81 -2.53
C TYR A 87 25.74 -8.27 -3.94
N SER A 88 26.48 -7.84 -4.95
CA SER A 88 26.32 -8.31 -6.33
C SER A 88 27.30 -9.45 -6.61
N PHE A 89 26.75 -10.59 -7.02
CA PHE A 89 27.55 -11.75 -7.43
C PHE A 89 28.14 -11.60 -8.84
N ASN A 90 27.55 -10.73 -9.68
CA ASN A 90 27.98 -10.51 -11.05
C ASN A 90 28.70 -9.16 -11.15
N SER A 91 30.00 -9.17 -11.47
CA SER A 91 30.74 -7.96 -11.83
C SER A 91 30.53 -7.68 -13.32
N LEU A 92 29.39 -7.09 -13.67
CA LEU A 92 29.22 -6.51 -15.00
C LEU A 92 30.13 -5.27 -15.07
N GLY A 93 31.37 -5.42 -15.53
CA GLY A 93 32.36 -4.35 -15.69
C GLY A 93 33.68 -4.58 -14.95
N VAL A 94 34.77 -4.10 -15.54
CA VAL A 94 36.11 -4.07 -14.92
C VAL A 94 36.09 -3.01 -13.80
N ASN A 95 36.49 -3.38 -12.58
CA ASN A 95 36.58 -2.52 -11.38
C ASN A 95 35.28 -2.18 -10.62
N ASN A 96 34.16 -2.89 -10.83
CA ASN A 96 32.99 -2.69 -9.96
C ASN A 96 33.18 -3.41 -8.61
N ASN A 97 32.87 -2.71 -7.52
CA ASN A 97 32.80 -3.31 -6.21
C ASN A 97 31.63 -4.28 -6.14
N LYS A 98 31.81 -5.35 -5.35
CA LYS A 98 30.73 -6.30 -5.08
C LYS A 98 29.74 -5.74 -4.07
N SER A 99 30.18 -4.82 -3.22
CA SER A 99 29.34 -4.12 -2.25
C SER A 99 28.83 -2.81 -2.85
N GLU A 100 27.52 -2.65 -2.92
CA GLU A 100 26.87 -1.45 -3.46
C GLU A 100 25.61 -1.13 -2.67
N ALA A 101 25.12 0.11 -2.79
CA ALA A 101 23.79 0.46 -2.31
C ALA A 101 22.75 0.06 -3.36
N LYS A 102 21.60 -0.46 -2.92
CA LYS A 102 20.47 -0.80 -3.79
C LYS A 102 19.22 -0.12 -3.27
N PHE A 103 18.47 0.55 -4.14
CA PHE A 103 17.19 1.11 -3.75
C PHE A 103 16.14 0.94 -4.84
N GLN A 104 14.89 0.99 -4.41
CA GLN A 104 13.73 0.95 -5.30
C GLN A 104 12.74 2.03 -4.90
N LEU A 105 12.32 2.80 -5.90
CA LEU A 105 11.19 3.72 -5.81
C LEU A 105 10.04 3.15 -6.65
N SER A 106 8.85 3.02 -6.09
CA SER A 106 7.70 2.45 -6.77
C SER A 106 6.39 3.09 -6.35
N VAL A 107 5.73 3.72 -7.31
CA VAL A 107 4.48 4.44 -7.11
C VAL A 107 3.46 4.07 -8.17
N LYS A 108 2.18 4.19 -7.82
CA LYS A 108 1.04 4.09 -8.75
C LYS A 108 0.08 5.24 -8.52
N LYS A 109 -0.63 5.62 -9.57
CA LYS A 109 -1.71 6.60 -9.54
C LYS A 109 -2.92 6.00 -10.26
N ARG A 110 -4.09 6.08 -9.60
CA ARG A 110 -5.36 5.79 -10.25
C ARG A 110 -5.69 6.95 -11.20
N LEU A 111 -5.98 6.64 -12.45
CA LEU A 111 -6.30 7.64 -13.46
C LEU A 111 -7.82 7.86 -13.57
N PHE A 112 -8.55 6.78 -13.78
CA PHE A 112 -10.00 6.76 -13.96
C PHE A 112 -10.54 5.40 -13.52
N GLU A 113 -11.86 5.30 -13.39
CA GLU A 113 -12.55 4.11 -12.93
C GLU A 113 -13.88 3.93 -13.67
N ASN A 114 -14.34 2.68 -13.71
CA ASN A 114 -15.66 2.25 -14.16
C ASN A 114 -16.07 2.78 -15.55
N LEU A 115 -15.16 2.73 -16.54
CA LEU A 115 -15.47 3.10 -17.91
C LEU A 115 -16.32 2.03 -18.63
N LEU A 116 -16.18 0.77 -18.23
CA LEU A 116 -16.86 -0.39 -18.81
C LEU A 116 -18.11 -0.79 -18.02
N GLY A 117 -18.41 -0.14 -16.89
CA GLY A 117 -19.51 -0.55 -16.01
C GLY A 117 -19.20 -1.79 -15.17
N LEU A 118 -17.91 -2.15 -15.02
CA LEU A 118 -17.45 -3.35 -14.32
C LEU A 118 -16.72 -3.04 -13.01
N ASP A 119 -16.85 -1.82 -12.50
CA ASP A 119 -16.13 -1.29 -11.34
C ASP A 119 -14.61 -1.37 -11.47
N GLU A 120 -14.11 -1.36 -12.72
CA GLU A 120 -12.69 -1.53 -12.99
C GLU A 120 -11.90 -0.24 -12.75
N LYS A 121 -10.63 -0.36 -12.34
CA LYS A 121 -9.77 0.76 -12.00
C LYS A 121 -8.54 0.77 -12.90
N TYR A 122 -8.23 1.93 -13.47
CA TYR A 122 -7.10 2.10 -14.38
C TYR A 122 -5.95 2.79 -13.67
N TYR A 123 -4.76 2.22 -13.76
CA TYR A 123 -3.57 2.70 -13.08
C TYR A 123 -2.43 2.94 -14.06
N ILE A 124 -1.70 4.02 -13.80
CA ILE A 124 -0.32 4.16 -14.23
C ILE A 124 0.59 3.92 -13.02
N ALA A 125 1.65 3.17 -13.23
CA ALA A 125 2.66 2.92 -12.21
C ALA A 125 4.05 3.10 -12.78
N TYR A 126 4.97 3.43 -11.89
CA TYR A 126 6.37 3.62 -12.21
C TYR A 126 7.19 2.96 -11.11
N THR A 127 8.08 2.04 -11.50
CA THR A 127 9.09 1.47 -10.60
C THR A 127 10.46 1.77 -11.16
N GLN A 128 11.36 2.23 -10.30
CA GLN A 128 12.77 2.41 -10.61
C GLN A 128 13.60 1.62 -9.61
N THR A 129 14.53 0.80 -10.09
CA THR A 129 15.52 0.12 -9.24
C THR A 129 16.91 0.55 -9.64
N SER A 130 17.71 1.00 -8.67
CA SER A 130 19.06 1.49 -8.93
C SER A 130 20.09 0.74 -8.08
N TRP A 131 21.24 0.46 -8.69
CA TRP A 131 22.43 -0.10 -8.07
C TRP A 131 23.54 0.94 -8.13
N TRP A 132 23.96 1.38 -6.95
CA TRP A 132 24.82 2.54 -6.76
C TRP A 132 26.13 2.13 -6.10
N GLN A 133 27.25 2.31 -6.80
CA GLN A 133 28.59 2.02 -6.31
C GLN A 133 29.06 3.12 -5.35
N ILE A 134 28.32 3.32 -4.26
CA ILE A 134 28.52 4.43 -3.31
C ILE A 134 29.92 4.43 -2.68
N TYR A 135 30.59 3.27 -2.64
CA TYR A 135 31.92 3.08 -2.05
C TYR A 135 33.09 3.22 -3.05
N GLU A 136 32.80 3.41 -4.34
CA GLU A 136 33.81 3.58 -5.39
C GLU A 136 34.14 5.05 -5.67
N HIS A 137 35.26 5.28 -6.36
CA HIS A 137 35.67 6.62 -6.77
C HIS A 137 34.59 7.28 -7.63
N SER A 138 34.22 8.53 -7.28
CA SER A 138 33.12 9.30 -7.89
C SER A 138 31.72 8.69 -7.72
N SER A 139 31.59 7.61 -6.95
CA SER A 139 30.33 6.96 -6.58
C SER A 139 29.33 6.80 -7.75
N PRO A 140 29.71 6.16 -8.87
CA PRO A 140 28.84 6.07 -10.04
C PRO A 140 27.66 5.13 -9.83
N PHE A 141 26.56 5.38 -10.54
CA PHE A 141 25.50 4.38 -10.69
C PHE A 141 25.95 3.30 -11.67
N ARG A 142 25.96 2.05 -11.22
CA ARG A 142 26.29 0.91 -12.09
C ARG A 142 25.13 0.59 -13.03
N GLU A 143 23.92 0.60 -12.48
CA GLU A 143 22.72 0.30 -13.24
C GLU A 143 21.49 1.00 -12.67
N THR A 144 20.57 1.40 -13.54
CA THR A 144 19.22 1.81 -13.15
C THR A 144 18.23 1.19 -14.10
N ASN A 145 17.19 0.55 -13.59
CA ASN A 145 16.11 0.00 -14.40
C ASN A 145 14.86 0.83 -14.19
N TYR A 146 14.31 1.31 -15.30
CA TYR A 146 13.11 2.11 -15.43
C TYR A 146 11.98 1.20 -15.86
N GLN A 147 10.91 1.15 -15.06
CA GLN A 147 9.85 0.18 -15.25
C GLN A 147 8.45 0.85 -15.21
N PRO A 148 8.08 1.64 -16.23
CA PRO A 148 6.73 2.17 -16.37
C PRO A 148 5.74 1.04 -16.70
N GLU A 149 4.53 1.17 -16.15
CA GLU A 149 3.51 0.13 -16.21
C GLU A 149 2.12 0.77 -16.30
N PHE A 150 1.26 0.22 -17.14
CA PHE A 150 -0.16 0.56 -17.18
C PHE A 150 -0.97 -0.70 -16.98
N PHE A 151 -1.95 -0.67 -16.09
CA PHE A 151 -2.76 -1.84 -15.82
C PHE A 151 -4.18 -1.48 -15.40
N ILE A 152 -5.07 -2.45 -15.60
CA ILE A 152 -6.48 -2.39 -15.25
C ILE A 152 -6.74 -3.46 -14.21
N ASP A 153 -7.37 -3.07 -13.10
CA ASP A 153 -7.86 -3.96 -12.06
C ASP A 153 -9.37 -4.13 -12.18
N PHE A 154 -9.81 -5.35 -12.45
CA PHE A 154 -11.21 -5.76 -12.41
C PHE A 154 -11.49 -6.42 -11.05
N PRO A 155 -12.40 -5.90 -10.24
CA PRO A 155 -12.82 -6.58 -9.02
C PRO A 155 -13.55 -7.89 -9.37
N LEU A 156 -13.33 -8.94 -8.58
CA LEU A 156 -14.03 -10.22 -8.75
C LEU A 156 -14.92 -10.48 -7.53
N TYR A 157 -16.21 -10.72 -7.78
CA TYR A 157 -17.20 -11.03 -6.75
C TYR A 157 -17.74 -12.46 -6.95
N LEU A 158 -16.87 -13.45 -6.80
CA LEU A 158 -17.22 -14.87 -6.99
C LEU A 158 -17.69 -15.47 -5.66
N LYS A 159 -19.00 -15.72 -5.54
CA LYS A 159 -19.61 -16.29 -4.31
C LYS A 159 -18.99 -17.60 -3.87
N ASP A 160 -18.64 -18.48 -4.81
CA ASP A 160 -18.06 -19.79 -4.51
C ASP A 160 -16.53 -19.77 -4.37
N TYR A 161 -15.90 -18.64 -4.70
CA TYR A 161 -14.44 -18.48 -4.71
C TYR A 161 -14.01 -17.13 -4.13
N GLU A 162 -14.45 -16.85 -2.90
CA GLU A 162 -14.24 -15.58 -2.18
C GLU A 162 -12.76 -15.20 -1.98
N PHE A 163 -11.83 -16.14 -2.23
CA PHE A 163 -10.41 -15.89 -2.12
C PHE A 163 -9.82 -15.14 -3.33
N PHE A 164 -10.45 -15.18 -4.51
CA PHE A 164 -10.04 -14.36 -5.66
C PHE A 164 -10.63 -12.95 -5.54
N ASN A 165 -9.76 -11.94 -5.39
CA ASN A 165 -10.21 -10.57 -5.11
C ASN A 165 -10.28 -9.70 -6.37
N ASN A 166 -9.39 -9.95 -7.34
CA ASN A 166 -9.33 -9.18 -8.57
C ASN A 166 -8.73 -9.98 -9.73
N LEU A 167 -8.95 -9.49 -10.93
CA LEU A 167 -8.18 -9.82 -12.12
C LEU A 167 -7.48 -8.55 -12.60
N ARG A 168 -6.15 -8.60 -12.71
CA ARG A 168 -5.34 -7.50 -13.24
C ARG A 168 -4.79 -7.87 -14.60
N VAL A 169 -4.94 -6.98 -15.56
CA VAL A 169 -4.30 -7.08 -16.88
C VAL A 169 -3.44 -5.84 -17.08
N GLY A 170 -2.19 -6.02 -17.50
CA GLY A 170 -1.27 -4.89 -17.63
C GLY A 170 -0.25 -5.03 -18.75
N ILE A 171 0.24 -3.87 -19.19
CA ILE A 171 1.38 -3.71 -20.07
C ILE A 171 2.51 -3.04 -19.31
N LEU A 172 3.73 -3.46 -19.63
CA LEU A 172 4.90 -3.22 -18.82
C LEU A 172 6.10 -3.06 -19.74
N HIS A 173 6.73 -1.90 -19.69
CA HIS A 173 8.04 -1.70 -20.31
C HIS A 173 9.09 -1.71 -19.20
N GLU A 174 10.24 -2.32 -19.47
CA GLU A 174 11.40 -2.23 -18.60
C GLU A 174 12.63 -1.98 -19.46
N SER A 175 13.43 -0.98 -19.08
CA SER A 175 14.70 -0.69 -19.75
C SER A 175 15.70 -0.12 -18.76
N ASN A 176 16.98 -0.16 -19.13
CA ASN A 176 18.03 0.41 -18.31
C ASN A 176 18.46 1.83 -18.70
N GLY A 177 17.88 2.40 -19.75
CA GLY A 177 18.13 3.77 -20.20
C GLY A 177 19.54 4.02 -20.73
N LYS A 178 20.32 2.96 -21.03
CA LYS A 178 21.64 3.08 -21.65
C LYS A 178 21.49 3.10 -23.18
N GLY A 179 22.43 3.76 -23.85
CA GLY A 179 22.51 3.73 -25.31
C GLY A 179 23.18 2.47 -25.85
N ASP A 180 22.96 2.19 -27.14
CA ASP A 180 23.49 1.00 -27.83
C ASP A 180 25.01 1.04 -28.08
N GLU A 181 25.64 2.20 -27.94
CA GLU A 181 27.05 2.44 -28.29
C GLU A 181 28.04 1.45 -27.64
N ASN A 182 27.69 0.89 -26.48
CA ASN A 182 28.53 -0.04 -25.73
C ASN A 182 27.90 -1.44 -25.52
N LEU A 183 26.83 -1.78 -26.26
CA LEU A 183 26.06 -3.03 -26.07
C LEU A 183 25.56 -3.25 -24.63
N GLN A 184 25.40 -2.15 -23.89
CA GLN A 184 24.92 -2.14 -22.52
C GLN A 184 23.42 -1.87 -22.43
N SER A 185 22.77 -1.46 -23.52
CA SER A 185 21.32 -1.28 -23.55
C SER A 185 20.63 -2.62 -23.28
N ARG A 186 19.59 -2.60 -22.45
CA ARG A 186 18.69 -3.72 -22.21
C ARG A 186 17.29 -3.18 -22.09
N SER A 187 16.36 -3.69 -22.90
CA SER A 187 14.98 -3.26 -22.90
C SER A 187 14.03 -4.37 -23.30
N TRP A 188 12.85 -4.45 -22.70
CA TRP A 188 11.86 -5.45 -23.10
C TRP A 188 10.47 -5.02 -22.71
N ASN A 189 9.51 -5.44 -23.53
CA ASN A 189 8.10 -5.15 -23.35
C ASN A 189 7.35 -6.43 -22.97
N ARG A 190 6.44 -6.34 -21.99
CA ARG A 190 5.65 -7.46 -21.49
C ARG A 190 4.19 -7.08 -21.37
N ILE A 191 3.33 -8.04 -21.69
CA ILE A 191 1.95 -8.07 -21.23
C ILE A 191 1.85 -9.07 -20.07
N TYR A 192 0.97 -8.83 -19.13
CA TYR A 192 0.78 -9.76 -18.01
C TYR A 192 -0.65 -9.81 -17.53
N VAL A 193 -0.97 -10.92 -16.87
CA VAL A 193 -2.18 -11.13 -16.09
C VAL A 193 -1.78 -11.52 -14.68
N SER A 194 -2.48 -10.98 -13.68
CA SER A 194 -2.29 -11.37 -12.27
C SER A 194 -3.59 -11.33 -11.49
N THR A 195 -3.63 -12.01 -10.35
CA THR A 195 -4.77 -12.00 -9.44
C THR A 195 -4.26 -11.97 -8.00
N ALA A 196 -4.95 -11.27 -7.11
CA ALA A 196 -4.68 -11.31 -5.68
C ALA A 196 -5.59 -12.35 -5.01
N ILE A 197 -4.96 -13.32 -4.36
CA ILE A 197 -5.61 -14.39 -3.62
C ILE A 197 -5.34 -14.17 -2.13
N LEU A 198 -6.38 -13.89 -1.36
CA LEU A 198 -6.29 -13.76 0.09
C LEU A 198 -6.79 -15.05 0.73
N TYR A 199 -5.89 -15.80 1.36
CA TYR A 199 -6.22 -17.03 2.06
C TYR A 199 -5.76 -16.95 3.52
N ASN A 200 -6.72 -16.83 4.43
CA ASN A 200 -6.50 -16.61 5.85
C ASN A 200 -5.63 -15.35 6.09
N LYS A 201 -4.35 -15.53 6.45
CA LYS A 201 -3.40 -14.41 6.66
C LYS A 201 -2.41 -14.20 5.52
N PHE A 202 -2.50 -15.01 4.46
CA PHE A 202 -1.55 -15.00 3.35
C PHE A 202 -2.16 -14.30 2.13
N LEU A 203 -1.40 -13.39 1.54
CA LEU A 203 -1.72 -12.74 0.28
C LEU A 203 -0.80 -13.31 -0.81
N PHE A 204 -1.37 -14.03 -1.76
CA PHE A 204 -0.67 -14.55 -2.92
C PHE A 204 -1.02 -13.72 -4.15
N VAL A 205 -0.03 -13.33 -4.93
CA VAL A 205 -0.23 -12.56 -6.16
C VAL A 205 0.48 -13.25 -7.32
N PRO A 206 -0.05 -14.37 -7.85
CA PRO A 206 0.49 -14.99 -9.05
C PRO A 206 0.44 -14.00 -10.23
N ARG A 207 1.51 -13.99 -11.02
CA ARG A 207 1.63 -13.16 -12.23
C ARG A 207 2.17 -14.01 -13.39
N LEU A 208 1.39 -14.11 -14.45
CA LEU A 208 1.79 -14.71 -15.73
C LEU A 208 2.09 -13.58 -16.70
N TRP A 209 3.21 -13.67 -17.41
CA TRP A 209 3.63 -12.62 -18.34
C TRP A 209 4.12 -13.22 -19.66
N TYR A 210 4.00 -12.44 -20.72
CA TYR A 210 4.46 -12.78 -22.06
C TYR A 210 5.31 -11.62 -22.60
N ARG A 211 6.52 -11.93 -23.08
CA ARG A 211 7.41 -10.94 -23.74
C ARG A 211 6.86 -10.65 -25.13
N ILE A 212 6.60 -9.38 -25.42
CA ILE A 212 6.30 -8.91 -26.76
C ILE A 212 7.61 -8.95 -27.55
N PRO A 213 7.69 -9.70 -28.66
CA PRO A 213 8.92 -9.78 -29.45
C PRO A 213 9.21 -8.44 -30.13
N GLU A 214 10.47 -7.99 -30.04
CA GLU A 214 11.00 -6.89 -30.83
C GLU A 214 11.49 -7.37 -32.20
N SER A 215 11.65 -6.43 -33.13
CA SER A 215 12.28 -6.73 -34.42
C SER A 215 13.77 -7.04 -34.20
N LYS A 216 14.38 -7.90 -35.02
CA LYS A 216 15.82 -8.25 -34.88
C LYS A 216 16.77 -7.04 -34.94
N LYS A 217 16.32 -5.90 -35.46
CA LYS A 217 17.11 -4.66 -35.53
C LYS A 217 17.03 -3.84 -34.25
N ASP A 218 15.99 -4.07 -33.44
CA ASP A 218 15.65 -3.30 -32.24
C ASP A 218 15.74 -4.16 -30.96
N ASP A 219 16.14 -5.44 -31.07
CA ASP A 219 16.33 -6.33 -29.91
C ASP A 219 17.76 -6.14 -29.35
N ASP A 220 17.84 -5.50 -28.19
CA ASP A 220 19.07 -5.14 -27.49
C ASP A 220 19.44 -6.09 -26.34
N ASN A 221 18.75 -7.23 -26.21
CA ASN A 221 18.90 -8.15 -25.07
C ASN A 221 19.88 -9.30 -25.26
#